data_AF-A0A381LIZ6-F1
#
_entry.id   AF-A0A381LIZ6-F1
#
_cell.length_a   1.000
_cell.length_b   1.000
_cell.length_c   1.000
_cell.angle_alpha   90.00
_cell.angle_beta   90.00
_cell.angle_gamma   90.00
#
_symmetry.space_group_name_H-M   'P 1'
#
loop_
_entity.id
_entity.type
_entity.pdbx_description
1 polymer ?
#
loop_
_entity_poly.entity_id
_entity_poly.type
_entity_poly.pdbx_seq_one_letter_code
_entity_poly.pdbx_strand_id
1 'polypeptide(L)'
;MVLPHCIIAILLRTSGIFSSQQLVVIGNPNGRGLTTLHYDYGKKVFPTLRNKRIYVAPNRNPKTGISVTIYCSKIYNDKEIMSVVTKKLIPTKSSRVDNDAAMAKKCAAYLTNQDSLSKSAPGRRLVLKMSDVLNANMCDIRHIGRFAGENLVLLTGKNSCISPSRTHIPLSIDMDGEVQVKELLYKGQAIMGPQGVGVRMAMGLYLEELHLFTLGGSANPTWSFVTSPLHELNSGNGLKIFKFIFAEGGEFDAFRDLVNRNDPGTFSSLADAKSQGSKVILQKTNSAIASQRQSANKNFDVEVIRGKLSCPSTSIRGGKLDRSSL
;
A
#
# COMPACT_ATOMS: atom_id res chain seq x y z
N MET A 1 14.12 -8.70 29.10
CA MET A 1 14.42 -7.47 28.32
C MET A 1 13.26 -7.25 27.37
N VAL A 2 12.61 -6.08 27.38
CA VAL A 2 11.44 -5.80 26.51
C VAL A 2 11.95 -5.27 25.17
N LEU A 3 11.57 -5.93 24.08
CA LEU A 3 11.91 -5.49 22.72
C LEU A 3 11.13 -4.21 22.37
N PRO A 4 11.74 -3.23 21.68
CA PRO A 4 11.02 -2.04 21.26
C PRO A 4 9.96 -2.36 20.21
N HIS A 5 8.82 -1.68 20.32
CA HIS A 5 7.75 -1.66 19.33
C HIS A 5 8.11 -0.72 18.20
N CYS A 6 7.85 -1.13 16.96
CA CYS A 6 8.28 -0.41 15.78
C CYS A 6 7.22 -0.45 14.69
N ILE A 7 7.00 0.69 14.03
CA ILE A 7 6.14 0.82 12.86
C ILE A 7 6.90 1.48 11.71
N ILE A 8 6.38 1.33 10.51
CA ILE A 8 6.88 1.99 9.31
C ILE A 8 5.85 2.97 8.81
N ALA A 9 6.31 4.12 8.35
CA ALA A 9 5.51 5.02 7.55
C ALA A 9 6.16 5.24 6.17
N ILE A 10 5.33 5.23 5.15
CA ILE A 10 5.69 5.47 3.76
C ILE A 10 4.95 6.72 3.33
N LEU A 11 5.67 7.73 2.89
CA LEU A 11 5.11 8.94 2.31
C LEU A 11 5.18 8.83 0.79
N LEU A 12 4.02 8.71 0.17
CA LEU A 12 3.88 8.69 -1.29
C LEU A 12 3.86 10.13 -1.81
N ARG A 13 4.77 10.45 -2.72
CA ARG A 13 4.88 11.73 -3.41
C ARG A 13 4.45 11.54 -4.86
N THR A 14 3.15 11.45 -5.06
CA THR A 14 2.57 11.49 -6.41
C THR A 14 2.77 12.90 -6.99
N SER A 15 3.29 13.03 -8.22
CA SER A 15 3.47 14.35 -8.88
C SER A 15 2.11 14.89 -9.37
N GLY A 16 1.92 16.21 -9.54
CA GLY A 16 0.72 16.82 -10.16
C GLY A 16 0.06 17.95 -9.35
N ILE A 17 -0.90 18.66 -9.97
CA ILE A 17 -1.64 19.81 -9.41
C ILE A 17 -2.47 19.41 -8.16
N PHE A 18 -2.86 18.14 -8.07
CA PHE A 18 -3.47 17.51 -6.90
C PHE A 18 -2.59 16.37 -6.36
N SER A 19 -1.31 16.64 -6.06
CA SER A 19 -0.43 15.63 -5.43
C SER A 19 -1.09 15.09 -4.16
N SER A 20 -1.67 13.89 -4.22
CA SER A 20 -2.12 13.17 -3.04
C SER A 20 -0.88 12.73 -2.29
N GLN A 21 -0.49 13.54 -1.32
CA GLN A 21 0.56 13.18 -0.37
C GLN A 21 -0.10 12.22 0.59
N GLN A 22 0.01 10.93 0.30
CA GLN A 22 -0.60 9.86 1.09
C GLN A 22 0.44 9.33 2.07
N LEU A 23 0.06 9.24 3.34
CA LEU A 23 0.86 8.59 4.35
C LEU A 23 0.30 7.19 4.57
N VAL A 24 1.12 6.19 4.29
CA VAL A 24 0.81 4.78 4.54
C VAL A 24 1.57 4.33 5.77
N VAL A 25 0.88 3.78 6.77
CA VAL A 25 1.48 3.33 8.02
C VAL A 25 1.29 1.83 8.16
N ILE A 26 2.39 1.11 8.38
CA ILE A 26 2.43 -0.33 8.55
C ILE A 26 2.86 -0.64 9.98
N GLY A 27 2.03 -1.37 10.73
CA GLY A 27 2.29 -1.76 12.11
C GLY A 27 1.31 -2.82 12.59
N ASN A 28 1.42 -3.26 13.84
CA ASN A 28 0.53 -4.26 14.44
C ASN A 28 -0.40 -3.63 15.50
N PRO A 29 -1.37 -2.78 15.12
CA PRO A 29 -2.17 -2.02 16.09
C PRO A 29 -3.08 -2.89 16.98
N ASN A 30 -3.38 -4.12 16.57
CA ASN A 30 -4.36 -4.99 17.21
C ASN A 30 -3.77 -6.33 17.68
N GLY A 31 -2.45 -6.53 17.59
CA GLY A 31 -1.80 -7.81 17.89
C GLY A 31 -2.06 -8.92 16.87
N ARG A 32 -2.71 -8.63 15.74
CA ARG A 32 -3.13 -9.60 14.70
C ARG A 32 -2.25 -9.58 13.44
N GLY A 33 -1.01 -9.13 13.58
CA GLY A 33 -0.04 -9.04 12.48
C GLY A 33 0.02 -7.65 11.86
N LEU A 34 0.89 -7.48 10.87
CA LEU A 34 1.11 -6.18 10.23
C LEU A 34 -0.06 -5.81 9.32
N THR A 35 -0.69 -4.68 9.63
CA THR A 35 -1.77 -4.05 8.86
C THR A 35 -1.26 -2.76 8.23
N THR A 36 -1.78 -2.43 7.05
CA THR A 36 -1.51 -1.18 6.33
C THR A 36 -2.68 -0.20 6.55
N LEU A 37 -2.40 1.01 7.02
CA LEU A 37 -3.38 2.09 7.17
C LEU A 37 -3.01 3.27 6.27
N HIS A 38 -4.00 3.79 5.55
CA HIS A 38 -3.82 4.82 4.54
C HIS A 38 -4.40 6.15 5.01
N TYR A 39 -3.66 7.25 4.89
CA TYR A 39 -4.10 8.58 5.34
C TYR A 39 -3.87 9.64 4.26
N ASP A 40 -4.83 10.55 4.13
CA ASP A 40 -4.61 11.81 3.42
C ASP A 40 -3.75 12.72 4.30
N TYR A 41 -2.55 13.05 3.81
CA TYR A 41 -1.55 13.75 4.59
C TYR A 41 -1.30 15.18 4.11
N GLY A 42 -1.42 15.43 2.81
CA GLY A 42 -1.27 16.77 2.22
C GLY A 42 0.09 17.45 2.50
N LYS A 43 1.09 16.73 3.02
CA LYS A 43 2.43 17.25 3.37
C LYS A 43 3.57 16.44 2.76
N LYS A 44 4.61 17.13 2.27
CA LYS A 44 5.78 16.55 1.59
C LYS A 44 6.84 15.98 2.52
N VAL A 45 6.69 16.23 3.81
CA VAL A 45 7.65 15.86 4.86
C VAL A 45 6.94 15.09 5.94
N PHE A 46 7.58 14.03 6.45
CA PHE A 46 7.03 13.24 7.56
C PHE A 46 6.69 14.10 8.78
N PRO A 47 5.72 13.66 9.61
CA PRO A 47 5.28 14.42 10.76
C PRO A 47 6.45 14.61 11.72
N THR A 48 6.74 15.87 12.05
CA THR A 48 7.72 16.18 13.09
C THR A 48 7.13 15.78 14.44
N LEU A 49 7.63 14.68 14.99
CA LEU A 49 7.20 14.24 16.30
C LEU A 49 7.80 15.17 17.37
N ARG A 50 6.92 15.90 18.06
CA ARG A 50 7.30 16.64 19.28
C ARG A 50 7.50 15.70 20.48
N ASN A 51 7.19 14.41 20.32
CA ASN A 51 7.27 13.42 21.38
C ASN A 51 8.69 12.85 21.48
N LYS A 52 9.37 13.09 22.61
CA LYS A 52 10.77 12.69 22.89
C LYS A 52 10.97 11.18 23.13
N ARG A 53 9.97 10.34 22.83
CA ARG A 53 9.93 8.92 23.22
C ARG A 53 9.75 7.97 22.05
N ILE A 54 9.77 8.52 20.84
CA ILE A 54 9.71 7.77 19.60
C ILE A 54 10.99 8.11 18.83
N TYR A 55 11.85 7.10 18.67
CA TYR A 55 13.04 7.18 17.84
C TYR A 55 12.62 7.16 16.38
N VAL A 56 13.27 7.98 15.57
CA VAL A 56 12.91 8.18 14.17
C VAL A 56 14.12 7.92 13.31
N ALA A 57 14.04 6.91 12.45
CA ALA A 57 15.00 6.68 11.38
C ALA A 57 14.37 7.12 10.06
N PRO A 58 14.60 8.36 9.61
CA PRO A 58 14.21 8.72 8.25
C PRO A 58 15.00 7.86 7.26
N ASN A 59 14.37 7.38 6.20
CA ASN A 59 15.07 7.00 4.98
C ASN A 59 14.65 8.00 3.89
N ARG A 60 15.50 9.00 3.67
CA ARG A 60 15.23 10.08 2.72
C ARG A 60 15.79 9.66 1.37
N ASN A 61 14.97 9.01 0.55
CA ASN A 61 15.22 8.99 -0.88
C ASN A 61 14.19 9.90 -1.58
N PRO A 62 14.49 11.20 -1.74
CA PRO A 62 13.53 12.15 -2.30
C PRO A 62 13.32 12.00 -3.82
N LYS A 63 14.19 11.26 -4.52
CA LYS A 63 14.18 11.13 -5.99
C LYS A 63 13.16 10.10 -6.52
N THR A 64 12.63 9.26 -5.64
CA THR A 64 12.01 7.97 -5.98
C THR A 64 10.50 7.96 -5.83
N GLY A 65 9.84 9.13 -5.80
CA GLY A 65 8.37 9.24 -5.62
C GLY A 65 7.82 8.68 -4.29
N ILE A 66 8.64 8.03 -3.47
CA ILE A 66 8.32 7.57 -2.12
C ILE A 66 9.42 7.95 -1.14
N SER A 67 9.06 8.15 0.11
CA SER A 67 10.01 8.22 1.22
C SER A 67 9.54 7.29 2.32
N VAL A 68 10.47 6.70 3.07
CA VAL A 68 10.15 5.75 4.13
C VAL A 68 10.71 6.26 5.45
N THR A 69 10.06 6.00 6.57
CA THR A 69 10.57 6.31 7.91
C THR A 69 10.16 5.21 8.87
N ILE A 70 11.07 4.81 9.75
CA ILE A 70 10.80 3.87 10.82
C ILE A 70 10.64 4.64 12.13
N TYR A 71 9.62 4.28 12.91
CA TYR A 71 9.35 4.84 14.23
C TYR A 71 9.39 3.72 15.26
N CYS A 72 10.20 3.86 16.31
CA CYS A 72 10.31 2.85 17.37
C CYS A 72 10.17 3.46 18.77
N SER A 73 9.63 2.70 19.71
CA SER A 73 9.53 3.07 21.13
C SER A 73 9.62 1.83 22.03
N LYS A 74 10.26 1.98 23.20
CA LYS A 74 10.19 0.97 24.27
C LYS A 74 9.01 1.19 25.22
N ILE A 75 8.37 2.36 25.17
CA ILE A 75 7.29 2.76 26.08
C ILE A 75 5.94 2.60 25.41
N TYR A 76 5.85 3.02 24.14
CA TYR A 76 4.62 2.96 23.38
C TYR A 76 4.54 1.67 22.58
N ASN A 77 3.37 1.03 22.60
CA ASN A 77 3.08 -0.05 21.66
C ASN A 77 2.81 0.49 20.25
N ASP A 78 2.74 -0.40 19.25
CA ASP A 78 2.50 -0.04 17.84
C ASP A 78 1.28 0.88 17.66
N LYS A 79 0.16 0.60 18.34
CA LYS A 79 -1.07 1.41 18.24
C LYS A 79 -0.86 2.84 18.73
N GLU A 80 -0.14 3.01 19.83
CA GLU A 80 0.19 4.32 20.38
C GLU A 80 1.17 5.08 19.50
N ILE A 81 2.19 4.40 18.96
CA ILE A 81 3.13 5.01 18.01
C ILE A 81 2.36 5.49 16.77
N MET A 82 1.47 4.64 16.21
CA MET A 82 0.63 5.00 15.08
C MET A 82 -0.23 6.21 15.38
N SER A 83 -0.93 6.23 16.52
CA SER A 83 -1.77 7.37 16.95
C SER A 83 -0.99 8.69 17.04
N VAL A 84 0.27 8.64 17.49
CA VAL A 84 1.14 9.83 17.55
C VAL A 84 1.57 10.28 16.15
N VAL A 85 1.96 9.34 15.28
CA VAL A 85 2.39 9.62 13.90
C VAL A 85 1.24 10.16 13.05
N THR A 86 0.03 9.63 13.23
CA THR A 86 -1.15 9.96 12.42
C THR A 86 -2.07 10.97 13.09
N LYS A 87 -1.59 11.64 14.15
CA LYS A 87 -2.40 12.60 14.91
C LYS A 87 -2.99 13.68 13.99
N LYS A 88 -4.32 13.85 14.05
CA LYS A 88 -5.12 14.76 13.21
C LYS A 88 -5.15 14.39 11.71
N LEU A 89 -4.70 13.21 11.33
CA LEU A 89 -4.89 12.70 9.97
C LEU A 89 -6.18 11.91 9.91
N ILE A 90 -6.90 12.08 8.82
CA ILE A 90 -8.13 11.35 8.55
C ILE A 90 -7.73 10.11 7.76
N PRO A 91 -8.08 8.89 8.22
CA PRO A 91 -7.92 7.70 7.40
C PRO A 91 -8.63 7.91 6.07
N THR A 92 -7.95 7.60 4.98
CA THR A 92 -8.56 7.58 3.66
C THR A 92 -9.58 6.44 3.69
N LYS A 93 -10.87 6.77 3.68
CA LYS A 93 -11.88 5.83 3.20
C LYS A 93 -11.66 5.73 1.70
N SER A 94 -11.66 4.52 1.13
CA SER A 94 -11.22 4.14 -0.22
C SER A 94 -11.92 4.86 -1.41
N SER A 95 -12.15 6.17 -1.37
CA SER A 95 -13.15 6.85 -2.21
C SER A 95 -12.79 8.22 -2.79
N ARG A 96 -11.58 8.74 -2.58
CA ARG A 96 -11.19 10.13 -2.90
C ARG A 96 -10.07 10.35 -3.94
N VAL A 97 -9.35 9.33 -4.39
CA VAL A 97 -8.14 9.45 -5.24
C VAL A 97 -8.39 9.06 -6.71
N ASP A 98 -9.65 8.98 -7.13
CA ASP A 98 -9.95 9.10 -8.56
C ASP A 98 -9.92 10.58 -8.95
N ASN A 99 -8.90 10.93 -9.74
CA ASN A 99 -8.65 12.27 -10.28
C ASN A 99 -9.78 12.78 -11.20
N ASP A 100 -10.81 11.97 -11.47
CA ASP A 100 -11.93 12.34 -12.32
C ASP A 100 -13.27 12.03 -11.62
N ALA A 101 -13.66 12.92 -10.71
CA ALA A 101 -14.95 12.87 -10.05
C ALA A 101 -16.13 12.89 -11.07
N ALA A 102 -15.93 13.48 -12.26
CA ALA A 102 -16.93 13.48 -13.30
C ALA A 102 -17.07 12.09 -13.94
N MET A 103 -15.96 11.40 -14.23
CA MET A 103 -15.97 10.02 -14.70
C MET A 103 -16.55 9.06 -13.66
N ALA A 104 -16.17 9.21 -12.39
CA ALA A 104 -16.74 8.41 -11.31
C ALA A 104 -18.28 8.57 -11.25
N LYS A 105 -18.78 9.81 -11.32
CA LYS A 105 -20.22 10.09 -11.33
C LYS A 105 -20.90 9.53 -12.58
N LYS A 106 -20.27 9.67 -13.75
CA LYS A 106 -20.77 9.15 -15.03
C LYS A 106 -20.89 7.62 -14.98
N CYS A 107 -19.84 6.95 -14.51
CA CYS A 107 -19.80 5.50 -14.38
C CYS A 107 -20.84 5.01 -13.36
N ALA A 108 -20.95 5.66 -12.20
CA ALA A 108 -21.97 5.33 -11.20
C ALA A 108 -23.40 5.44 -11.77
N ALA A 109 -23.69 6.52 -12.48
CA ALA A 109 -25.00 6.72 -13.11
C ALA A 109 -25.28 5.65 -14.17
N TYR A 110 -24.30 5.33 -15.01
CA TYR A 110 -24.42 4.27 -16.01
C TYR A 110 -24.72 2.92 -15.36
N LEU A 111 -23.93 2.50 -14.37
CA LEU A 111 -24.12 1.22 -13.69
C LEU A 111 -25.46 1.16 -12.92
N THR A 112 -25.89 2.26 -12.30
CA THR A 112 -27.19 2.35 -11.60
C THR A 112 -28.36 2.20 -12.58
N ASN A 113 -28.26 2.79 -13.77
CA ASN A 113 -29.28 2.63 -14.81
C ASN A 113 -29.34 1.18 -15.30
N GLN A 114 -28.18 0.54 -15.51
CA GLN A 114 -28.12 -0.88 -15.90
C GLN A 114 -28.67 -1.81 -14.81
N ASP A 115 -28.37 -1.53 -13.53
CA ASP A 115 -28.93 -2.27 -12.40
C ASP A 115 -30.45 -2.12 -12.32
N SER A 116 -30.97 -0.90 -12.53
CA SER A 116 -32.42 -0.63 -12.57
C SER A 116 -33.11 -1.41 -13.69
N LEU A 117 -32.51 -1.47 -14.88
CA LEU A 117 -32.99 -2.31 -15.99
C LEU A 117 -32.97 -3.79 -15.63
N SER A 118 -31.93 -4.27 -14.95
CA SER A 118 -31.86 -5.68 -14.52
C SER A 118 -32.98 -6.06 -13.53
N LYS A 119 -33.35 -5.14 -12.62
CA LYS A 119 -34.44 -5.33 -11.66
C LYS A 119 -35.83 -5.33 -12.31
N SER A 120 -35.98 -4.71 -13.47
CA SER A 120 -37.24 -4.69 -14.23
C SER A 120 -37.56 -6.03 -14.92
N ALA A 121 -36.61 -6.97 -14.97
CA ALA A 121 -36.79 -8.31 -15.55
C ALA A 121 -36.40 -9.41 -14.54
N PRO A 122 -37.29 -9.78 -13.60
CA PRO A 122 -36.99 -10.75 -12.54
C PRO A 122 -36.50 -12.08 -13.10
N GLY A 123 -35.33 -12.56 -12.65
CA GLY A 123 -34.77 -13.86 -13.00
C GLY A 123 -33.63 -13.86 -14.03
N ARG A 124 -33.34 -12.73 -14.70
CA ARG A 124 -32.14 -12.59 -15.56
C ARG A 124 -31.07 -11.78 -14.85
N ARG A 125 -29.89 -12.38 -14.66
CA ARG A 125 -28.67 -11.62 -14.32
C ARG A 125 -28.25 -10.83 -15.55
N LEU A 126 -28.10 -9.52 -15.41
CA LEU A 126 -27.55 -8.70 -16.48
C LEU A 126 -26.03 -8.86 -16.47
N VAL A 127 -25.49 -9.38 -17.57
CA VAL A 127 -24.06 -9.52 -17.79
C VAL A 127 -23.65 -8.48 -18.84
N LEU A 128 -22.91 -7.47 -18.41
CA LEU A 128 -22.29 -6.48 -19.29
C LEU A 128 -20.90 -6.98 -19.68
N LYS A 129 -20.46 -6.73 -20.91
CA LYS A 129 -19.06 -6.97 -21.28
C LYS A 129 -18.21 -5.76 -20.91
N MET A 130 -17.02 -5.98 -20.38
CA MET A 130 -16.07 -4.91 -20.06
C MET A 130 -15.74 -4.10 -21.31
N SER A 131 -15.51 -4.76 -22.45
CA SER A 131 -15.27 -4.10 -23.73
C SER A 131 -16.36 -3.07 -24.10
N ASP A 132 -17.64 -3.44 -23.96
CA ASP A 132 -18.77 -2.55 -24.24
C ASP A 132 -18.81 -1.35 -23.29
N VAL A 133 -18.57 -1.58 -21.99
CA VAL A 133 -18.56 -0.52 -20.96
C VAL A 133 -17.42 0.49 -21.20
N LEU A 134 -16.24 0.01 -21.56
CA LEU A 134 -15.08 0.86 -21.89
C LEU A 134 -15.30 1.62 -23.20
N ASN A 135 -15.84 0.97 -24.24
CA ASN A 135 -16.11 1.59 -25.54
C ASN A 135 -17.18 2.69 -25.47
N ALA A 136 -18.17 2.53 -24.59
CA ALA A 136 -19.16 3.57 -24.33
C ALA A 136 -18.56 4.81 -23.63
N ASN A 137 -17.29 4.75 -23.21
CA ASN A 137 -16.58 5.78 -22.45
C ASN A 137 -17.37 6.20 -21.20
N MET A 138 -18.10 5.24 -20.59
CA MET A 138 -18.93 5.46 -19.41
C MET A 138 -18.16 5.22 -18.13
N CYS A 139 -17.23 4.26 -18.17
CA CYS A 139 -16.34 3.89 -17.07
C CYS A 139 -14.94 3.64 -17.64
N ASP A 140 -13.91 3.82 -16.80
CA ASP A 140 -12.62 3.20 -17.03
C ASP A 140 -12.45 1.95 -16.14
N ILE A 141 -11.35 1.22 -16.36
CA ILE A 141 -11.08 -0.02 -15.63
C ILE A 141 -10.89 0.17 -14.12
N ARG A 142 -10.42 1.34 -13.68
CA ARG A 142 -10.23 1.64 -12.25
C ARG A 142 -11.56 1.86 -11.57
N HIS A 143 -12.47 2.57 -12.21
CA HIS A 143 -13.83 2.76 -11.73
C HIS A 143 -14.59 1.43 -11.71
N ILE A 144 -14.44 0.56 -12.71
CA ILE A 144 -14.99 -0.80 -12.68
C ILE A 144 -14.46 -1.58 -11.46
N GLY A 145 -13.13 -1.59 -11.25
CA GLY A 145 -12.52 -2.22 -10.08
C GLY A 145 -13.01 -1.65 -8.75
N ARG A 146 -13.19 -0.32 -8.67
CA ARG A 146 -13.71 0.38 -7.50
C ARG A 146 -15.15 -0.02 -7.18
N PHE A 147 -16.05 0.06 -8.17
CA PHE A 147 -17.45 -0.30 -7.98
C PHE A 147 -17.61 -1.77 -7.61
N ALA A 148 -16.74 -2.63 -8.12
CA ALA A 148 -16.68 -4.02 -7.69
C ALA A 148 -16.24 -4.15 -6.22
N GLY A 149 -15.25 -3.38 -5.78
CA GLY A 149 -14.78 -3.38 -4.39
C GLY A 149 -15.83 -2.83 -3.41
N GLU A 150 -16.65 -1.89 -3.88
CA GLU A 150 -17.82 -1.34 -3.17
C GLU A 150 -19.05 -2.28 -3.21
N ASN A 151 -18.93 -3.47 -3.81
CA ASN A 151 -20.00 -4.47 -4.00
C ASN A 151 -21.20 -3.96 -4.82
N LEU A 152 -20.97 -3.04 -5.76
CA LEU A 152 -21.99 -2.53 -6.68
C LEU A 152 -22.09 -3.34 -7.98
N VAL A 153 -21.00 -4.02 -8.36
CA VAL A 153 -20.96 -4.95 -9.50
C VAL A 153 -20.16 -6.21 -9.16
N LEU A 154 -20.53 -7.33 -9.76
CA LEU A 154 -19.73 -8.57 -9.71
C LEU A 154 -18.81 -8.62 -10.93
N LEU A 155 -17.50 -8.86 -10.75
CA LEU A 155 -16.59 -9.11 -11.87
C LEU A 155 -16.48 -10.62 -12.13
N THR A 156 -16.63 -11.02 -13.39
CA THR A 156 -16.45 -12.40 -13.85
C THR A 156 -15.35 -12.49 -14.91
N GLY A 157 -14.97 -13.70 -15.31
CA GLY A 157 -13.99 -13.90 -16.39
C GLY A 157 -12.53 -13.78 -15.94
N LYS A 158 -11.64 -13.73 -16.94
CA LYS A 158 -10.19 -13.95 -16.78
C LYS A 158 -9.50 -12.90 -15.91
N ASN A 159 -9.97 -11.65 -15.91
CA ASN A 159 -9.36 -10.54 -15.17
C ASN A 159 -10.15 -10.11 -13.91
N SER A 160 -11.02 -10.98 -13.39
CA SER A 160 -11.86 -10.71 -12.20
C SER A 160 -11.07 -10.47 -10.91
N CYS A 161 -9.77 -10.83 -10.85
CA CYS A 161 -8.95 -10.63 -9.67
C CYS A 161 -8.66 -9.17 -9.32
N ILE A 162 -9.00 -8.19 -10.19
CA ILE A 162 -8.86 -6.76 -9.84
C ILE A 162 -9.74 -6.36 -8.66
N SER A 163 -10.85 -7.06 -8.44
CA SER A 163 -11.70 -6.89 -7.26
C SER A 163 -12.55 -8.14 -7.07
N PRO A 164 -12.04 -9.15 -6.34
CA PRO A 164 -12.79 -10.38 -6.09
C PRO A 164 -14.05 -10.06 -5.28
N SER A 165 -15.23 -10.45 -5.76
CA SER A 165 -16.46 -10.24 -4.99
C SER A 165 -16.67 -11.36 -3.96
N ARG A 166 -17.34 -11.02 -2.86
CA ARG A 166 -17.77 -11.96 -1.81
C ARG A 166 -19.27 -12.17 -1.77
N THR A 167 -20.02 -11.33 -2.49
CA THR A 167 -21.47 -11.25 -2.38
C THR A 167 -22.12 -11.53 -3.73
N HIS A 168 -23.32 -12.08 -3.69
CA HIS A 168 -24.15 -12.21 -4.87
C HIS A 168 -24.72 -10.83 -5.23
N ILE A 169 -24.16 -10.23 -6.27
CA ILE A 169 -24.62 -8.95 -6.83
C ILE A 169 -25.38 -9.25 -8.13
N PRO A 170 -26.56 -8.64 -8.38
CA PRO A 170 -27.38 -8.91 -9.57
C PRO A 170 -26.73 -8.48 -10.89
N LEU A 171 -26.01 -7.35 -10.87
CA LEU A 171 -25.28 -6.81 -12.01
C LEU A 171 -23.86 -7.39 -12.05
N SER A 172 -23.51 -8.01 -13.17
CA SER A 172 -22.17 -8.55 -13.40
C SER A 172 -21.52 -7.93 -14.64
N ILE A 173 -20.20 -7.72 -14.57
CA ILE A 173 -19.37 -7.32 -15.69
C ILE A 173 -18.41 -8.47 -16.01
N ASP A 174 -18.50 -9.01 -17.22
CA ASP A 174 -17.57 -10.00 -17.74
C ASP A 174 -16.30 -9.33 -18.23
N MET A 175 -15.18 -9.71 -17.64
CA MET A 175 -13.85 -9.18 -17.94
C MET A 175 -13.29 -9.87 -19.20
N ASP A 176 -13.96 -9.61 -20.33
CA ASP A 176 -13.78 -10.24 -21.64
C ASP A 176 -12.54 -9.75 -22.41
N GLY A 177 -11.97 -8.61 -21.99
CA GLY A 177 -10.79 -8.00 -22.59
C GLY A 177 -9.51 -8.12 -21.74
N GLU A 178 -8.38 -7.79 -22.37
CA GLU A 178 -7.10 -7.66 -21.68
C GLU A 178 -7.05 -6.36 -20.88
N VAL A 179 -6.50 -6.44 -19.67
CA VAL A 179 -6.32 -5.26 -18.81
C VAL A 179 -4.85 -4.86 -18.81
N GLN A 180 -4.54 -3.63 -19.22
CA GLN A 180 -3.18 -3.11 -19.10
C GLN A 180 -2.93 -2.64 -17.67
N VAL A 181 -1.81 -3.05 -17.07
CA VAL A 181 -1.52 -2.70 -15.67
C VAL A 181 -1.36 -1.19 -15.49
N LYS A 182 -0.86 -0.50 -16.52
CA LYS A 182 -0.75 0.96 -16.54
C LYS A 182 -2.12 1.66 -16.35
N GLU A 183 -3.21 1.02 -16.74
CA GLU A 183 -4.56 1.59 -16.63
C GLU A 183 -5.14 1.36 -15.24
N LEU A 184 -4.68 0.33 -14.52
CA LEU A 184 -5.07 0.07 -13.13
C LEU A 184 -4.36 1.02 -12.15
N LEU A 185 -3.06 1.25 -12.35
CA LEU A 185 -2.26 2.01 -11.39
C LEU A 185 -2.49 3.51 -11.50
N TYR A 186 -2.32 4.21 -10.39
CA TYR A 186 -2.27 5.67 -10.38
C TYR A 186 -1.19 6.16 -11.36
N LYS A 187 -1.62 6.93 -12.37
CA LYS A 187 -0.79 7.44 -13.47
C LYS A 187 -0.05 6.37 -14.29
N GLY A 188 -0.45 5.10 -14.16
CA GLY A 188 0.28 3.98 -14.76
C GLY A 188 1.71 3.83 -14.27
N GLN A 189 2.01 4.32 -13.07
CA GLN A 189 3.35 4.30 -12.49
C GLN A 189 3.44 3.28 -11.35
N ALA A 190 4.61 2.66 -11.26
CA ALA A 190 4.95 1.76 -10.16
C ALA A 190 6.38 2.02 -9.69
N ILE A 191 6.61 1.71 -8.42
CA ILE A 191 7.93 1.69 -7.81
C ILE A 191 8.54 0.31 -8.06
N MET A 192 9.64 0.28 -8.79
CA MET A 192 10.31 -0.96 -9.13
C MET A 192 11.08 -1.49 -7.91
N GLY A 193 10.97 -2.79 -7.69
CA GLY A 193 11.78 -3.47 -6.68
C GLY A 193 13.27 -3.46 -7.04
N PRO A 194 14.16 -3.73 -6.08
CA PRO A 194 15.59 -3.75 -6.32
C PRO A 194 15.96 -4.73 -7.45
N GLN A 195 16.88 -4.31 -8.32
CA GLN A 195 17.40 -5.12 -9.41
C GLN A 195 18.25 -6.29 -8.85
N GLY A 196 18.30 -7.42 -9.57
CA GLY A 196 19.12 -8.59 -9.21
C GLY A 196 18.43 -9.64 -8.33
N VAL A 197 17.13 -9.49 -8.02
CA VAL A 197 16.32 -10.53 -7.39
C VAL A 197 15.72 -11.42 -8.49
N GLY A 198 15.74 -12.75 -8.32
CA GLY A 198 15.26 -13.70 -9.34
C GLY A 198 13.82 -13.51 -9.81
N VAL A 199 13.00 -12.78 -9.04
CA VAL A 199 11.65 -12.38 -9.42
C VAL A 199 11.55 -10.85 -9.40
N ARG A 200 11.26 -10.24 -10.56
CA ARG A 200 11.06 -8.79 -10.67
C ARG A 200 9.70 -8.42 -10.07
N MET A 201 9.73 -7.57 -9.04
CA MET A 201 8.53 -7.06 -8.37
C MET A 201 8.36 -5.56 -8.60
N ALA A 202 7.13 -5.09 -8.49
CA ALA A 202 6.80 -3.68 -8.50
C ALA A 202 5.73 -3.37 -7.44
N MET A 203 5.78 -2.17 -6.87
CA MET A 203 4.78 -1.66 -5.93
C MET A 203 4.01 -0.51 -6.58
N GLY A 204 2.69 -0.67 -6.73
CA GLY A 204 1.82 0.30 -7.37
C GLY A 204 0.71 0.77 -6.44
N LEU A 205 0.19 1.98 -6.69
CA LEU A 205 -1.01 2.47 -6.01
C LEU A 205 -2.23 2.09 -6.86
N TYR A 206 -3.07 1.20 -6.33
CA TYR A 206 -4.31 0.72 -6.96
C TYR A 206 -5.44 0.82 -5.94
N LEU A 207 -6.59 1.41 -6.33
CA LEU A 207 -7.72 1.68 -5.43
C LEU A 207 -7.31 2.30 -4.08
N GLU A 208 -6.41 3.29 -4.13
CA GLU A 208 -5.87 4.01 -2.97
C GLU A 208 -4.99 3.18 -2.02
N GLU A 209 -4.72 1.94 -2.37
CA GLU A 209 -3.91 1.03 -1.57
C GLU A 209 -2.61 0.67 -2.29
N LEU A 210 -1.58 0.40 -1.49
CA LEU A 210 -0.31 -0.08 -2.01
C LEU A 210 -0.43 -1.58 -2.27
N HIS A 211 -0.19 -1.96 -3.52
CA HIS A 211 -0.19 -3.34 -3.95
C HIS A 211 1.15 -3.73 -4.55
N LEU A 212 1.55 -4.97 -4.28
CA LEU A 212 2.72 -5.58 -4.91
C LEU A 212 2.29 -6.42 -6.10
N PHE A 213 3.08 -6.33 -7.15
CA PHE A 213 2.94 -7.07 -8.38
C PHE A 213 4.23 -7.84 -8.67
N THR A 214 4.08 -9.04 -9.22
CA THR A 214 5.20 -9.83 -9.73
C THR A 214 5.13 -9.90 -11.24
N LEU A 215 6.27 -9.77 -11.90
CA LEU A 215 6.40 -9.93 -13.35
C LEU A 215 6.57 -11.41 -13.70
N GLY A 216 5.77 -11.89 -14.64
CA GLY A 216 5.91 -13.17 -15.31
C GLY A 216 6.13 -12.98 -16.81
N GLY A 217 7.00 -13.81 -17.39
CA GLY A 217 7.35 -13.79 -18.81
C GLY A 217 8.24 -12.59 -19.20
N SER A 218 9.27 -12.84 -20.00
CA SER A 218 10.19 -11.80 -20.49
C SER A 218 9.72 -11.14 -21.79
N ALA A 219 9.22 -11.94 -22.75
CA ALA A 219 8.79 -11.45 -24.06
C ALA A 219 7.42 -10.75 -24.04
N ASN A 220 6.47 -11.28 -23.26
CA ASN A 220 5.13 -10.72 -23.09
C ASN A 220 4.91 -10.45 -21.59
N PRO A 221 5.28 -9.25 -21.10
CA PRO A 221 5.26 -8.96 -19.67
C PRO A 221 3.83 -9.07 -19.13
N THR A 222 3.65 -9.99 -18.18
CA THR A 222 2.40 -10.18 -17.44
C THR A 222 2.62 -9.89 -15.97
N TRP A 223 1.72 -9.17 -15.33
CA TRP A 223 1.82 -8.86 -13.91
C TRP A 223 0.69 -9.52 -13.14
N SER A 224 1.02 -10.10 -11.99
CA SER A 224 0.02 -10.70 -11.09
C SER A 224 0.10 -10.05 -9.71
N PHE A 225 -1.06 -9.88 -9.07
CA PHE A 225 -1.13 -9.40 -7.69
C PHE A 225 -0.41 -10.37 -6.73
N VAL A 226 0.52 -9.84 -5.94
CA VAL A 226 1.15 -10.54 -4.81
C VAL A 226 0.41 -10.23 -3.52
N THR A 227 0.00 -8.97 -3.34
CA THR A 227 -0.92 -8.53 -2.28
C THR A 227 -2.37 -8.77 -2.70
N SER A 228 -3.23 -9.14 -1.76
CA SER A 228 -4.67 -9.25 -2.03
C SER A 228 -5.26 -7.87 -2.35
N PRO A 229 -6.00 -7.71 -3.46
CA PRO A 229 -6.77 -6.50 -3.73
C PRO A 229 -8.06 -6.41 -2.91
N LEU A 230 -8.42 -7.45 -2.16
CA LEU A 230 -9.47 -7.38 -1.15
C LEU A 230 -8.99 -6.62 0.08
N HIS A 231 -9.73 -5.59 0.49
CA HIS A 231 -9.52 -4.92 1.77
C HIS A 231 -9.86 -5.86 2.93
N GLU A 232 -8.87 -6.62 3.40
CA GLU A 232 -8.98 -7.47 4.58
C GLU A 232 -7.95 -7.06 5.62
N LEU A 233 -8.43 -6.79 6.84
CA LEU A 233 -7.62 -6.39 7.99
C LEU A 233 -6.50 -7.39 8.36
N ASN A 234 -6.48 -8.60 7.79
CA ASN A 234 -5.46 -9.64 8.02
C ASN A 234 -4.93 -10.30 6.72
N SER A 235 -5.00 -9.62 5.57
CA SER A 235 -4.54 -10.15 4.27
C SER A 235 -3.05 -10.53 4.18
N GLY A 236 -2.25 -10.20 5.21
CA GLY A 236 -0.80 -10.32 5.18
C GLY A 236 -0.13 -9.30 4.23
N ASN A 237 -0.90 -8.38 3.63
CA ASN A 237 -0.38 -7.36 2.72
C ASN A 237 0.71 -6.50 3.39
N GLY A 238 0.49 -6.09 4.64
CA GLY A 238 1.45 -5.29 5.40
C GLY A 238 2.82 -5.97 5.52
N LEU A 239 2.83 -7.28 5.80
CA LEU A 239 4.08 -8.05 5.86
C LEU A 239 4.77 -8.19 4.50
N LYS A 240 4.00 -8.36 3.41
CA LYS A 240 4.57 -8.46 2.06
C LYS A 240 5.21 -7.13 1.64
N ILE A 241 4.52 -6.00 1.88
CA ILE A 241 5.05 -4.65 1.60
C ILE A 241 6.28 -4.36 2.47
N PHE A 242 6.23 -4.73 3.76
CA PHE A 242 7.39 -4.63 4.65
C PHE A 242 8.63 -5.32 4.04
N LYS A 243 8.47 -6.58 3.61
CA LYS A 243 9.57 -7.37 3.03
C LYS A 243 10.07 -6.80 1.71
N PHE A 244 9.19 -6.23 0.90
CA PHE A 244 9.57 -5.53 -0.33
C PHE A 244 10.47 -4.32 -0.05
N ILE A 245 10.17 -3.55 1.00
CA ILE A 245 10.94 -2.35 1.35
C ILE A 245 12.29 -2.69 2.01
N PHE A 246 12.28 -3.61 2.98
CA PHE A 246 13.42 -3.84 3.87
C PHE A 246 14.21 -5.12 3.59
N ALA A 247 13.98 -5.81 2.46
CA ALA A 247 14.72 -6.99 1.98
C ALA A 247 15.36 -7.82 3.12
N GLU A 248 14.60 -8.72 3.73
CA GLU A 248 15.00 -9.56 4.87
C GLU A 248 15.26 -8.82 6.20
N GLY A 249 14.76 -7.59 6.35
CA GLY A 249 14.71 -6.91 7.64
C GLY A 249 16.02 -6.26 8.07
N GLY A 250 17.12 -6.41 7.34
CA GLY A 250 18.45 -5.96 7.78
C GLY A 250 18.52 -4.52 8.30
N GLU A 251 18.04 -3.52 7.54
CA GLU A 251 18.02 -2.12 8.00
C GLU A 251 17.04 -1.88 9.15
N PHE A 252 15.90 -2.56 9.14
CA PHE A 252 14.87 -2.43 10.16
C PHE A 252 15.32 -3.04 11.49
N ASP A 253 15.87 -4.25 11.44
CA ASP A 253 16.41 -4.98 12.58
C ASP A 253 17.63 -4.26 13.15
N ALA A 254 18.53 -3.74 12.31
CA ALA A 254 19.65 -2.92 12.76
C ALA A 254 19.18 -1.67 13.51
N PHE A 255 18.15 -0.97 13.01
CA PHE A 255 17.59 0.17 13.71
C PHE A 255 16.90 -0.23 15.02
N ARG A 256 16.11 -1.31 15.01
CA ARG A 256 15.46 -1.86 16.20
C ARG A 256 16.49 -2.20 17.28
N ASP A 257 17.58 -2.84 16.90
CA ASP A 257 18.68 -3.22 17.79
C ASP A 257 19.41 -2.01 18.34
N LEU A 258 19.63 -0.98 17.52
CA LEU A 258 20.25 0.27 17.96
C LEU A 258 19.38 0.96 19.02
N VAL A 259 18.07 1.02 18.82
CA VAL A 259 17.12 1.51 19.82
C VAL A 259 17.16 0.62 21.07
N ASN A 260 17.29 -0.69 20.90
CA ASN A 260 17.36 -1.60 22.04
C ASN A 260 18.64 -1.39 22.88
N ARG A 261 19.80 -1.18 22.26
CA ARG A 261 21.09 -1.01 22.94
C ARG A 261 21.28 0.38 23.55
N ASN A 262 20.87 1.42 22.83
CA ASN A 262 21.14 2.81 23.20
C ASN A 262 20.03 3.45 24.05
N ASP A 263 18.98 2.69 24.37
CA ASP A 263 17.99 3.09 25.36
C ASP A 263 18.24 2.27 26.64
N PRO A 264 18.99 2.81 27.62
CA PRO A 264 19.47 2.07 28.79
C PRO A 264 18.37 1.76 29.81
N GLY A 265 17.10 1.71 29.39
CA GLY A 265 15.96 1.50 30.28
C GLY A 265 15.62 2.74 31.11
N THR A 266 16.16 3.91 30.75
CA THR A 266 15.93 5.18 31.46
C THR A 266 14.47 5.63 31.41
N PHE A 267 13.70 5.06 30.51
CA PHE A 267 12.28 5.31 30.38
C PHE A 267 11.47 4.17 30.97
N SER A 268 11.60 3.94 32.28
CA SER A 268 10.73 3.01 33.01
C SER A 268 9.32 3.57 33.24
N SER A 269 9.14 4.89 33.09
CA SER A 269 7.83 5.54 33.16
C SER A 269 7.63 6.70 32.17
N LEU A 270 6.38 7.13 32.00
CA LEU A 270 6.04 8.37 31.29
C LEU A 270 6.62 9.62 31.99
N ALA A 271 7.10 9.57 33.23
CA ALA A 271 7.63 10.73 33.96
C ALA A 271 9.13 10.96 33.69
N ASP A 272 9.92 9.88 33.63
CA ASP A 272 11.39 9.91 33.50
C ASP A 272 11.88 10.48 32.16
N ALA A 273 10.99 10.44 31.16
CA ALA A 273 11.25 10.90 29.79
C ALA A 273 11.34 12.43 29.59
N LYS A 274 11.11 13.23 30.63
CA LYS A 274 11.19 14.70 30.53
C LYS A 274 12.62 15.23 30.68
N SER A 275 13.57 14.42 31.14
CA SER A 275 14.95 14.84 31.41
C SER A 275 15.70 15.32 30.15
N GLN A 276 16.72 16.16 30.35
CA GLN A 276 17.56 16.71 29.27
C GLN A 276 18.44 15.63 28.64
N GLY A 277 18.86 14.62 29.41
CA GLY A 277 19.64 13.47 28.94
C GLY A 277 18.91 12.63 27.89
N SER A 278 17.59 12.47 28.03
CA SER A 278 16.74 11.77 27.06
C SER A 278 16.77 12.39 25.65
N LYS A 279 16.85 13.73 25.55
CA LYS A 279 16.96 14.42 24.25
C LYS A 279 18.31 14.13 23.57
N VAL A 280 19.39 14.10 24.34
CA VAL A 280 20.76 13.91 23.85
C VAL A 280 20.95 12.49 23.32
N ILE A 281 20.41 11.49 24.01
CA ILE A 281 20.44 10.09 23.57
C ILE A 281 19.68 9.93 22.25
N LEU A 282 18.46 10.48 22.16
CA LEU A 282 17.65 10.40 20.95
C LEU A 282 18.31 11.11 19.76
N GLN A 283 18.93 12.27 19.99
CA GLN A 283 19.66 13.01 18.97
C GLN A 283 20.94 12.29 18.51
N LYS A 284 21.72 11.70 19.44
CA LYS A 284 22.91 10.90 19.11
C LYS A 284 22.54 9.64 18.31
N THR A 285 21.51 8.92 18.73
CA THR A 285 21.02 7.73 18.02
C THR A 285 20.54 8.09 16.60
N ASN A 286 19.72 9.14 16.45
CA ASN A 286 19.28 9.61 15.14
C ASN A 286 20.44 10.09 14.24
N SER A 287 21.49 10.66 14.82
CA SER A 287 22.68 11.10 14.09
C SER A 287 23.55 9.92 13.64
N ALA A 288 23.74 8.92 14.50
CA ALA A 288 24.46 7.68 14.16
C ALA A 288 23.76 6.89 13.03
N ILE A 289 22.42 6.86 13.05
CA ILE A 289 21.61 6.27 11.97
C ILE A 289 21.78 7.06 10.67
N ALA A 290 21.78 8.40 10.74
CA ALA A 290 21.97 9.24 9.57
C ALA A 290 23.36 9.05 8.93
N SER A 291 24.40 8.77 9.73
CA SER A 291 25.76 8.50 9.23
C SER A 291 25.95 7.12 8.60
N GLN A 292 25.18 6.09 9.00
CA GLN A 292 25.24 4.76 8.36
C GLN A 292 24.59 4.72 6.96
N ARG A 293 23.89 5.77 6.54
CA ARG A 293 23.14 5.83 5.28
C ARG A 293 23.97 5.78 3.99
N GLN A 294 25.30 5.84 4.06
CA GLN A 294 26.12 5.90 2.84
C GLN A 294 26.21 4.57 2.07
N SER A 295 25.85 3.41 2.66
CA SER A 295 26.00 2.11 2.00
C SER A 295 24.73 1.53 1.37
N ALA A 296 23.54 2.11 1.58
CA ALA A 296 22.27 1.55 1.11
C ALA A 296 21.52 2.50 0.17
N ASN A 297 22.17 2.91 -0.94
CA ASN A 297 21.51 3.57 -2.06
C ASN A 297 20.72 2.55 -2.90
N LYS A 298 19.70 1.91 -2.34
CA LYS A 298 18.67 1.27 -3.18
C LYS A 298 17.70 2.36 -3.62
N ASN A 299 17.89 2.85 -4.85
CA ASN A 299 16.93 3.73 -5.48
C ASN A 299 15.67 2.93 -5.82
N PHE A 300 14.54 3.38 -5.30
CA PHE A 300 13.21 2.90 -5.67
C PHE A 300 12.76 3.64 -6.92
N ASP A 301 13.18 3.17 -8.10
CA ASP A 301 12.87 3.89 -9.33
C ASP A 301 11.36 3.84 -9.63
N VAL A 302 10.78 5.00 -9.91
CA VAL A 302 9.37 5.11 -10.33
C VAL A 302 9.34 5.12 -11.84
N GLU A 303 8.72 4.10 -12.41
CA GLU A 303 8.65 3.88 -13.85
C GLU A 303 7.20 3.76 -14.30
N VAL A 304 6.96 4.08 -15.58
CA VAL A 304 5.70 3.71 -16.24
C VAL A 304 5.70 2.20 -16.41
N ILE A 305 4.76 1.51 -15.77
CA ILE A 305 4.65 0.06 -15.86
C ILE A 305 4.06 -0.33 -17.22
N ARG A 306 4.61 -1.39 -17.82
CA ARG A 306 4.11 -1.95 -19.09
C ARG A 306 3.77 -3.41 -18.91
N GLY A 307 2.80 -3.89 -19.69
CA GLY A 307 2.34 -5.27 -19.66
C GLY A 307 0.90 -5.41 -19.20
N LYS A 308 0.44 -6.65 -19.28
CA LYS A 308 -0.97 -7.02 -19.06
C LYS A 308 -1.14 -7.61 -17.66
N LEU A 309 -2.32 -7.45 -17.07
CA LEU A 309 -2.69 -8.16 -15.86
C LEU A 309 -2.87 -9.65 -16.19
N SER A 310 -2.40 -10.49 -15.29
CA SER A 310 -2.71 -11.91 -15.24
C SER A 310 -3.32 -12.24 -13.88
N CYS A 311 -4.49 -12.87 -13.90
CA CYS A 311 -5.13 -13.42 -12.72
C CYS A 311 -4.98 -14.95 -12.75
N PRO A 312 -4.00 -15.53 -12.04
CA PRO A 312 -3.88 -16.98 -11.96
C PRO A 312 -5.16 -17.58 -11.35
N SER A 313 -5.70 -18.61 -12.00
CA SER A 313 -6.97 -19.28 -11.63
C SER A 313 -6.91 -20.01 -10.29
N THR A 314 -5.70 -20.38 -9.86
CA THR A 314 -5.42 -20.78 -8.49
C THR A 314 -5.04 -19.53 -7.70
N SER A 315 -5.88 -19.16 -6.73
CA SER A 315 -5.46 -18.40 -5.56
C SER A 315 -4.02 -18.77 -5.22
N ILE A 316 -3.10 -17.80 -5.30
CA ILE A 316 -1.78 -17.96 -4.71
C ILE A 316 -2.03 -17.98 -3.20
N ARG A 317 -2.49 -19.12 -2.67
CA ARG A 317 -2.54 -19.44 -1.26
C ARG A 317 -1.10 -19.32 -0.79
N GLY A 318 -0.80 -18.19 -0.16
CA GLY A 318 0.47 -17.92 0.49
C GLY A 318 1.63 -18.44 -0.33
N GLY A 319 1.94 -17.78 -1.45
CA GLY A 319 3.21 -17.99 -2.13
C GLY A 319 4.30 -17.83 -1.06
N LYS A 320 4.79 -18.98 -0.57
CA LYS A 320 6.10 -19.02 0.03
C LYS A 320 6.98 -18.38 -1.03
N LEU A 321 7.68 -17.32 -0.64
CA LEU A 321 8.98 -17.02 -1.23
C LEU A 321 9.83 -18.27 -0.93
N ASP A 322 9.62 -19.35 -1.69
CA ASP A 322 10.37 -20.58 -1.53
C ASP A 322 11.70 -20.34 -2.22
N ARG A 323 12.74 -20.13 -1.41
CA ARG A 323 14.10 -19.81 -1.86
C ARG A 323 14.85 -21.05 -2.35
N SER A 324 14.17 -22.13 -2.76
CA SER A 324 14.85 -23.31 -3.33
C SER A 324 15.43 -23.07 -4.72
N SER A 325 15.37 -21.84 -5.24
CA SER A 325 16.05 -21.40 -6.47
C SER A 325 16.61 -19.98 -6.39
N LEU A 326 17.05 -19.55 -5.20
CA LEU A 326 17.98 -18.41 -5.04
C LEU A 326 19.40 -18.91 -4.85
#